data_AF-A0A2S8A8D8-F1
#
_entry.id   AF-A0A2S8A8D8-F1
#
_cell.length_a   1.000
_cell.length_b   1.000
_cell.length_c   1.000
_cell.angle_alpha   90.00
_cell.angle_beta   90.00
_cell.angle_gamma   90.00
#
_symmetry.space_group_name_H-M   'P 1'
#
loop_
_entity.id
_entity.type
_entity.pdbx_description
1 polymer ?
#
loop_
_entity_poly.entity_id
_entity_poly.type
_entity_poly.pdbx_seq_one_letter_code
_entity_poly.pdbx_strand_id
1 'polypeptide(L)'
;MIKEQNEVKSTYNDLEKNKKLGKFFGELFSYNSSLKLYHWHVTGKGSYAAHIALDEAIDSVLGIIDRIVETSYAQFGTIDITIKQTSTPKDIVKHCENFYLLLQDGRELFSDDYSLSIFDDYQEAIQQLLYRLKRLQ
;
A
#
# COMPACT_ATOMS: atom_id res chain seq x y z
N MET A 1 32.69 -14.00 -29.95
CA MET A 1 32.38 -14.08 -28.51
C MET A 1 30.89 -13.88 -28.33
N ILE A 2 30.15 -14.97 -28.18
CA ILE A 2 28.73 -14.91 -27.81
C ILE A 2 28.74 -14.68 -26.30
N LYS A 3 28.23 -13.53 -25.85
CA LYS A 3 28.05 -13.24 -24.42
C LYS A 3 27.13 -14.31 -23.85
N GLU A 4 27.53 -14.94 -22.74
CA GLU A 4 26.68 -15.83 -21.95
C GLU A 4 25.31 -15.18 -21.77
N GLN A 5 24.27 -15.87 -22.22
CA GLN A 5 22.91 -15.54 -21.84
C GLN A 5 22.83 -15.84 -20.35
N ASN A 6 22.80 -14.81 -19.52
CA ASN A 6 22.43 -14.96 -18.11
C ASN A 6 21.09 -15.71 -18.08
N GLU A 7 21.07 -16.91 -17.47
CA GLU A 7 19.83 -17.62 -17.20
C GLU A 7 18.90 -16.71 -16.42
N VAL A 8 17.83 -16.24 -17.05
CA VAL A 8 16.74 -15.56 -16.36
C VAL A 8 16.05 -16.64 -15.53
N LYS A 9 16.38 -16.73 -14.23
CA LYS A 9 15.61 -17.55 -13.30
C LYS A 9 14.18 -17.05 -13.32
N SER A 10 13.26 -17.89 -13.76
CA SER A 10 11.83 -17.62 -13.70
C SER A 10 11.43 -17.36 -12.25
N THR A 11 10.95 -16.15 -11.97
CA THR A 11 10.35 -15.78 -10.66
C THR A 11 8.93 -16.31 -10.51
N TYR A 12 8.42 -16.99 -11.54
CA TYR A 12 7.07 -17.52 -11.57
C TYR A 12 6.91 -18.64 -10.55
N ASN A 13 5.95 -18.49 -9.63
CA ASN A 13 5.66 -19.43 -8.52
C ASN A 13 6.75 -19.57 -7.44
N ASP A 14 7.53 -18.52 -7.16
CA ASP A 14 8.30 -18.46 -5.91
C ASP A 14 7.33 -18.43 -4.71
N LEU A 15 7.15 -19.58 -4.06
CA LEU A 15 6.18 -19.75 -2.98
C LEU A 15 6.47 -18.87 -1.76
N GLU A 16 7.75 -18.64 -1.42
CA GLU A 16 8.11 -17.81 -0.27
C GLU A 16 7.83 -16.34 -0.58
N LYS A 17 8.22 -15.89 -1.78
CA LYS A 17 7.92 -14.53 -2.23
C LYS A 17 6.41 -14.30 -2.34
N ASN A 18 5.66 -15.22 -2.93
CA ASN A 18 4.21 -15.11 -3.06
C ASN A 18 3.51 -15.03 -1.70
N LYS A 19 3.99 -15.77 -0.70
CA LYS A 19 3.46 -15.68 0.68
C LYS A 19 3.74 -14.30 1.31
N LYS A 20 4.93 -13.74 1.10
CA LYS A 20 5.28 -12.39 1.59
C LYS A 20 4.45 -11.31 0.90
N LEU A 21 4.33 -11.38 -0.43
CA LEU A 21 3.48 -10.48 -1.22
C LEU A 21 2.01 -10.57 -0.79
N GLY A 22 1.46 -11.78 -0.65
CA GLY A 22 0.08 -11.99 -0.24
C GLY A 22 -0.24 -11.39 1.12
N LYS A 23 0.67 -11.57 2.09
CA LYS A 23 0.58 -10.91 3.41
C LYS A 23 0.64 -9.39 3.25
N PHE A 24 1.60 -8.87 2.48
CA PHE A 24 1.81 -7.44 2.32
C PHE A 24 0.59 -6.76 1.67
N PHE A 25 0.05 -7.31 0.59
CA PHE A 25 -1.15 -6.79 -0.06
C PHE A 25 -2.39 -6.83 0.84
N GLY A 26 -2.51 -7.88 1.67
CA GLY A 26 -3.53 -7.94 2.71
C GLY A 26 -3.41 -6.78 3.70
N GLU A 27 -2.19 -6.46 4.15
CA GLU A 27 -1.93 -5.31 5.05
C GLU A 27 -2.20 -3.96 4.37
N LEU A 28 -1.86 -3.78 3.07
CA LEU A 28 -2.21 -2.55 2.32
C LEU A 28 -3.72 -2.32 2.29
N PHE A 29 -4.50 -3.36 1.96
CA PHE A 29 -5.94 -3.25 1.86
C PHE A 29 -6.62 -3.10 3.24
N SER A 30 -6.12 -3.80 4.27
CA SER A 30 -6.55 -3.60 5.65
C SER A 30 -6.27 -2.17 6.12
N TYR A 31 -5.09 -1.61 5.83
CA TYR A 31 -4.81 -0.21 6.11
C TYR A 31 -5.78 0.74 5.40
N ASN A 32 -6.03 0.54 4.11
CA ASN A 32 -6.99 1.38 3.39
C ASN A 32 -8.40 1.29 3.99
N SER A 33 -8.82 0.09 4.39
CA SER A 33 -10.08 -0.12 5.11
C SER A 33 -10.14 0.68 6.42
N SER A 34 -9.02 0.75 7.15
CA SER A 34 -8.94 1.53 8.40
C SER A 34 -9.08 3.04 8.17
N LEU A 35 -8.58 3.54 7.02
CA LEU A 35 -8.78 4.94 6.62
C LEU A 35 -10.26 5.22 6.36
N LYS A 36 -10.95 4.32 5.64
CA LYS A 36 -12.38 4.48 5.37
C LYS A 36 -13.22 4.45 6.63
N LEU A 37 -12.88 3.55 7.56
CA LEU A 37 -13.50 3.51 8.88
C LEU A 37 -13.33 4.83 9.63
N TYR A 38 -12.13 5.42 9.63
CA TYR A 38 -11.91 6.72 10.27
C TYR A 38 -12.64 7.87 9.55
N HIS A 39 -12.60 7.88 8.22
CA HIS A 39 -13.26 8.86 7.36
C HIS A 39 -14.77 8.96 7.64
N TRP A 40 -15.45 7.84 7.91
CA TRP A 40 -16.86 7.84 8.29
C TRP A 40 -17.13 8.37 9.70
N HIS A 41 -16.17 8.26 10.61
CA HIS A 41 -16.33 8.63 12.02
C HIS A 41 -15.77 10.00 12.37
N VAL A 42 -15.11 10.68 11.43
CA VAL A 42 -14.40 11.94 11.73
C VAL A 42 -15.38 13.03 12.16
N THR A 43 -15.08 13.67 13.30
CA THR A 43 -15.91 14.72 13.91
C THR A 43 -15.02 15.76 14.60
N GLY A 44 -15.59 16.90 15.00
CA GLY A 44 -14.87 17.98 15.69
C GLY A 44 -14.26 19.03 14.74
N LYS A 45 -13.36 19.86 15.28
CA LYS A 45 -12.69 20.93 14.52
C LYS A 45 -11.81 20.32 13.41
N GLY A 46 -11.91 20.85 12.19
CA GLY A 46 -11.16 20.35 11.04
C GLY A 46 -11.71 19.07 10.41
N SER A 47 -12.83 18.52 10.91
CA SER A 47 -13.40 17.26 10.45
C SER A 47 -13.76 17.23 8.96
N TYR A 48 -14.31 18.32 8.41
CA TYR A 48 -14.61 18.37 6.98
C TYR A 48 -13.36 18.25 6.11
N ALA A 49 -12.31 19.02 6.42
CA ALA A 49 -11.04 18.94 5.70
C ALA A 49 -10.38 17.56 5.87
N ALA A 50 -10.47 16.96 7.07
CA ALA A 50 -10.01 15.60 7.30
C ALA A 50 -10.79 14.57 6.47
N HIS A 51 -12.11 14.70 6.41
CA HIS A 51 -12.99 13.81 5.65
C HIS A 51 -12.61 13.79 4.17
N ILE A 52 -12.44 14.97 3.57
CA ILE A 52 -12.02 15.12 2.16
C ILE A 52 -10.60 14.60 1.94
N ALA A 53 -9.65 14.95 2.81
CA ALA A 53 -8.27 14.48 2.67
C ALA A 53 -8.16 12.95 2.73
N LEU A 54 -8.94 12.31 3.61
CA LEU A 54 -9.02 10.86 3.70
C LEU A 54 -9.69 10.24 2.47
N ASP A 55 -10.79 10.82 1.97
CA ASP A 55 -11.50 10.31 0.80
C ASP A 55 -10.59 10.32 -0.45
N GLU A 56 -9.93 11.45 -0.71
CA GLU A 56 -8.97 11.58 -1.80
C GLU A 56 -7.80 10.59 -1.69
N ALA A 57 -7.29 10.38 -0.46
CA ALA A 57 -6.21 9.42 -0.24
C ALA A 57 -6.67 7.97 -0.47
N ILE A 58 -7.87 7.62 0.00
CA ILE A 58 -8.46 6.28 -0.16
C ILE A 58 -8.63 5.94 -1.64
N ASP A 59 -9.18 6.87 -2.43
CA ASP A 59 -9.38 6.65 -3.87
C ASP A 59 -8.04 6.47 -4.60
N SER A 60 -7.05 7.29 -4.27
CA SER A 60 -5.69 7.18 -4.84
C SER A 60 -5.04 5.84 -4.50
N VAL A 61 -4.99 5.47 -3.22
CA VAL A 61 -4.32 4.22 -2.82
C VAL A 61 -5.07 2.98 -3.29
N LEU A 62 -6.39 3.00 -3.45
CA LEU A 62 -7.13 1.89 -4.05
C LEU A 62 -6.68 1.60 -5.47
N GLY A 63 -6.58 2.63 -6.31
CA GLY A 63 -6.10 2.48 -7.68
C GLY A 63 -4.64 2.00 -7.73
N ILE A 64 -3.81 2.43 -6.80
CA ILE A 64 -2.40 2.00 -6.72
C ILE A 64 -2.28 0.54 -6.25
N ILE A 65 -3.07 0.13 -5.24
CA ILE A 65 -3.14 -1.26 -4.77
C ILE A 65 -3.51 -2.19 -5.93
N ASP A 66 -4.53 -1.83 -6.70
CA ASP A 66 -4.98 -2.61 -7.85
C ASP A 66 -3.84 -2.80 -8.87
N ARG A 67 -3.21 -1.69 -9.29
CA ARG A 67 -2.06 -1.70 -10.20
C ARG A 67 -0.92 -2.62 -9.74
N ILE A 68 -0.49 -2.51 -8.47
CA ILE A 68 0.65 -3.31 -7.98
C ILE A 68 0.28 -4.78 -7.80
N VAL A 69 -0.96 -5.08 -7.39
CA VAL A 69 -1.45 -6.45 -7.23
C VAL A 69 -1.55 -7.14 -8.59
N GLU A 70 -2.24 -6.55 -9.56
CA GLU A 70 -2.42 -7.14 -10.90
C GLU A 70 -1.07 -7.37 -11.59
N THR A 71 -0.18 -6.39 -11.51
CA THR A 71 1.18 -6.49 -12.04
C THR A 71 1.96 -7.63 -11.37
N SER A 72 1.80 -7.79 -10.05
CA SER A 72 2.46 -8.88 -9.31
C SER A 72 1.89 -10.26 -9.65
N TYR A 73 0.59 -10.38 -9.90
CA TYR A 73 0.00 -11.63 -10.40
C TYR A 73 0.57 -12.01 -11.77
N ALA A 74 0.74 -11.04 -12.67
CA ALA A 74 1.34 -11.29 -13.98
C ALA A 74 2.80 -11.75 -13.88
N GLN A 75 3.56 -11.18 -12.94
CA GLN A 75 4.99 -11.46 -12.79
C GLN A 75 5.30 -12.74 -12.00
N PHE A 76 4.56 -12.99 -10.91
CA PHE A 76 4.89 -14.02 -9.93
C PHE A 76 3.89 -15.19 -9.89
N GLY A 77 2.83 -15.13 -10.71
CA GLY A 77 1.76 -16.12 -10.75
C GLY A 77 0.73 -15.91 -9.64
N THR A 78 0.07 -16.98 -9.21
CA THR A 78 -0.99 -16.89 -8.21
C THR A 78 -0.44 -16.49 -6.84
N ILE A 79 -0.92 -15.37 -6.33
CA ILE A 79 -0.63 -14.86 -4.99
C ILE A 79 -1.87 -15.10 -4.12
N ASP A 80 -1.72 -15.72 -2.95
CA ASP A 80 -2.82 -15.92 -2.01
C ASP A 80 -2.90 -14.74 -1.03
N ILE A 81 -3.97 -13.93 -1.13
CA ILE A 81 -4.13 -12.70 -0.36
C ILE A 81 -5.23 -12.90 0.69
N THR A 82 -4.89 -12.65 1.95
CA THR A 82 -5.85 -12.62 3.06
C THR A 82 -5.95 -11.22 3.63
N ILE A 83 -7.12 -10.60 3.53
CA ILE A 83 -7.42 -9.29 4.13
C ILE A 83 -7.93 -9.52 5.55
N LYS A 84 -7.27 -8.93 6.55
CA LYS A 84 -7.66 -9.09 7.95
C LYS A 84 -8.81 -8.15 8.30
N GLN A 85 -9.65 -8.58 9.25
CA GLN A 85 -10.59 -7.69 9.90
C GLN A 85 -9.84 -6.48 10.47
N THR A 86 -10.40 -5.31 10.20
CA THR A 86 -9.78 -4.03 10.52
C THR A 86 -10.69 -3.22 11.43
N SER A 87 -10.12 -2.46 12.36
CA SER A 87 -10.84 -1.56 13.27
C SER A 87 -10.51 -0.10 12.99
N THR A 88 -11.39 0.80 13.44
CA THR A 88 -11.16 2.24 13.34
C THR A 88 -9.95 2.64 14.20
N PRO A 89 -8.94 3.31 13.64
CA PRO A 89 -7.80 3.78 14.42
C PRO A 89 -8.23 4.88 15.39
N LYS A 90 -7.62 4.91 16.58
CA LYS A 90 -7.90 5.96 17.59
C LYS A 90 -7.25 7.30 17.23
N ASP A 91 -6.07 7.24 16.63
CA ASP A 91 -5.28 8.39 16.19
C ASP A 91 -4.86 8.16 14.74
N ILE A 92 -5.47 8.90 13.83
CA ILE A 92 -5.26 8.72 12.40
C ILE A 92 -3.86 9.16 11.95
N VAL A 93 -3.29 10.19 12.59
CA VAL A 93 -1.95 10.68 12.23
C VAL A 93 -0.92 9.63 12.62
N LYS A 94 -0.95 9.17 13.87
CA LYS A 94 -0.03 8.14 14.35
C LYS A 94 -0.21 6.82 13.60
N HIS A 95 -1.44 6.49 13.23
CA HIS A 95 -1.72 5.31 12.40
C HIS A 95 -1.06 5.39 11.03
N CYS A 96 -1.13 6.54 10.35
CA CYS A 96 -0.45 6.76 9.07
C CYS A 96 1.08 6.79 9.22
N GLU A 97 1.62 7.38 10.29
CA GLU A 97 3.06 7.38 10.56
C GLU A 97 3.61 5.96 10.78
N ASN A 98 2.93 5.15 11.59
CA ASN A 98 3.31 3.76 11.84
C ASN A 98 3.21 2.93 10.56
N PHE A 99 2.17 3.14 9.77
CA PHE A 99 2.00 2.41 8.52
C PHE A 99 3.08 2.77 7.49
N TYR A 100 3.55 4.01 7.47
CA TYR A 100 4.65 4.41 6.60
C TYR A 100 5.95 3.63 6.90
N LEU A 101 6.19 3.24 8.15
CA LEU A 101 7.33 2.38 8.50
C LEU A 101 7.19 0.99 7.86
N LEU A 102 5.99 0.41 7.87
CA LEU A 102 5.70 -0.86 7.21
C LEU A 102 5.91 -0.79 5.68
N LEU A 103 5.64 0.37 5.07
CA LEU A 103 5.91 0.58 3.64
C LEU A 103 7.42 0.60 3.33
N GLN A 104 8.26 1.07 4.25
CA GLN A 104 9.72 1.01 4.02
C GLN A 104 10.21 -0.43 3.93
N ASP A 105 9.71 -1.31 4.81
CA ASP A 105 10.05 -2.74 4.80
C ASP A 105 9.50 -3.45 3.54
N GLY A 106 8.33 -3.02 3.06
CA GLY A 106 7.68 -3.59 1.87
C GLY A 106 8.44 -3.36 0.57
N ARG A 107 9.33 -2.36 0.53
CA ARG A 107 10.08 -2.00 -0.69
C ARG A 107 10.93 -3.16 -1.21
N GLU A 108 11.48 -3.98 -0.32
CA GLU A 108 12.33 -5.13 -0.68
C GLU A 108 11.59 -6.24 -1.43
N LEU A 109 10.25 -6.22 -1.43
CA LEU A 109 9.43 -7.21 -2.15
C LEU A 109 9.44 -6.98 -3.66
N PHE A 110 9.79 -5.78 -4.11
CA PHE A 110 9.77 -5.38 -5.51
C PHE A 110 11.20 -5.17 -6.03
N SER A 111 11.55 -5.85 -7.11
CA SER A 111 12.88 -5.77 -7.74
C SER A 111 12.90 -4.91 -9.00
N ASP A 112 11.75 -4.77 -9.65
CA ASP A 112 11.67 -4.15 -10.97
C ASP A 112 11.28 -2.68 -10.85
N ASP A 113 11.90 -1.83 -11.67
CA ASP A 113 11.73 -0.38 -11.62
C ASP A 113 10.26 0.06 -11.79
N TYR A 114 9.49 -0.63 -12.63
CA TYR A 114 8.07 -0.30 -12.82
C TYR A 114 7.23 -0.63 -11.57
N SER A 115 7.50 -1.76 -10.90
CA SER A 115 6.82 -2.15 -9.65
C SER A 115 7.20 -1.21 -8.51
N LEU A 116 8.48 -0.83 -8.43
CA LEU A 116 8.95 0.18 -7.48
C LEU A 116 8.31 1.53 -7.74
N SER A 117 8.17 1.96 -9.00
CA SER A 117 7.49 3.22 -9.34
C SER A 117 6.02 3.21 -8.91
N ILE A 118 5.27 2.13 -9.13
CA ILE A 118 3.89 2.02 -8.63
C ILE A 118 3.87 2.07 -7.09
N PHE A 119 4.84 1.45 -6.44
CA PHE A 119 4.95 1.47 -4.98
C PHE A 119 5.32 2.86 -4.43
N ASP A 120 6.17 3.61 -5.15
CA ASP A 120 6.54 4.98 -4.81
C ASP A 120 5.31 5.90 -4.89
N ASP A 121 4.42 5.71 -5.88
CA ASP A 121 3.12 6.42 -5.95
C ASP A 121 2.30 6.18 -4.65
N TYR A 122 2.32 4.94 -4.12
CA TYR A 122 1.63 4.61 -2.88
C TYR A 122 2.24 5.39 -1.69
N GLN A 123 3.57 5.37 -1.57
CA GLN A 123 4.27 6.06 -0.49
C GLN A 123 4.01 7.57 -0.54
N GLU A 124 4.01 8.16 -1.73
CA GLU A 124 3.68 9.56 -1.96
C GLU A 124 2.27 9.89 -1.45
N ALA A 125 1.26 9.09 -1.83
CA ALA A 125 -0.13 9.31 -1.42
C ALA A 125 -0.29 9.35 0.11
N ILE A 126 0.42 8.47 0.83
CA ILE A 126 0.43 8.47 2.31
C ILE A 126 1.12 9.70 2.89
N GLN A 127 2.24 10.14 2.30
CA GLN A 127 2.92 11.35 2.75
C GLN A 127 2.07 12.61 2.52
N GLN A 128 1.39 12.70 1.38
CA GLN A 128 0.45 13.79 1.10
C GLN A 128 -0.75 13.77 2.06
N LEU A 129 -1.27 12.58 2.42
CA LEU A 129 -2.29 12.45 3.46
C LEU A 129 -1.78 12.93 4.83
N LEU A 130 -0.58 12.48 5.24
CA LEU A 130 0.04 12.90 6.50
C LEU A 130 0.22 14.41 6.59
N TYR A 131 0.67 15.04 5.50
CA TYR A 131 0.77 16.49 5.42
C TYR A 131 -0.60 17.15 5.68
N ARG A 132 -1.65 16.72 4.96
CA ARG A 132 -3.01 17.28 5.09
C ARG A 132 -3.53 17.11 6.52
N LEU A 133 -3.42 15.91 7.10
CA LEU A 133 -3.91 15.61 8.46
C LEU A 133 -3.18 16.43 9.55
N LYS A 134 -1.86 16.64 9.42
CA LYS A 134 -1.08 17.42 10.40
C LYS A 134 -1.37 18.92 10.37
N ARG A 135 -2.05 19.41 9.32
CA ARG A 135 -2.29 20.84 9.07
C ARG A 135 -3.75 21.28 9.27
N LEU A 136 -4.58 20.43 9.88
CA LEU A 136 -6.02 20.69 10.08
C LEU A 136 -6.36 21.73 11.18
N GLN A 137 -5.38 22.46 11.69
CA GLN A 137 -5.52 23.35 12.84
C GLN A 137 -6.07 24.73 12.49
#